data_AF-A0AA40AML2-F1
#
_entry.id   AF-A0AA40AML2-F1
#
_cell.length_a   1.000
_cell.length_b   1.000
_cell.length_c   1.000
_cell.angle_alpha   90.00
_cell.angle_beta   90.00
_cell.angle_gamma   90.00
#
_symmetry.space_group_name_H-M   'P 1'
#
loop_
_entity.id
_entity.type
_entity.pdbx_description
1 polymer ?
#
loop_
_entity_poly.entity_id
_entity_poly.type
_entity_poly.pdbx_seq_one_letter_code
_entity_poly.pdbx_strand_id
1 'polypeptide(L)'
;MRVALVFGFLAAATSSVLAAPDAASRCTQFQSPANFVVQALCETKAGNTLVTTTLNMNKCLENKDGKLKKKKNGNLGGECGACTVSDSPGRMECACPNKIGKNQVSSILLNTFLDVDNQGRLKCSGGTGDILPGYWDFPSGDDIPADLLLPFNDFIAKYDLQAIAPILTGVSGQSITMPDPTLFVIENFGTPVVEGSSSRRYSTRCRSTIACCTQLPAICLAPTTYE
;
A
#
# COMPACT_ATOMS: atom_id res chain seq x y z
N MET A 1 3.40 46.88 44.06
CA MET A 1 3.10 46.36 42.70
C MET A 1 3.86 45.06 42.52
N ARG A 2 3.18 43.91 42.45
CA ARG A 2 3.78 42.59 42.17
C ARG A 2 3.34 42.20 40.77
N VAL A 3 4.30 42.08 39.84
CA VAL A 3 4.06 41.66 38.45
C VAL A 3 4.11 40.13 38.43
N ALA A 4 3.00 39.50 38.09
CA ALA A 4 2.90 38.06 37.89
C ALA A 4 3.27 37.72 36.44
N LEU A 5 4.30 36.90 36.27
CA LEU A 5 4.74 36.37 34.98
C LEU A 5 3.91 35.11 34.66
N VAL A 6 3.03 35.21 33.66
CA VAL A 6 2.24 34.10 33.14
C VAL A 6 3.09 33.34 32.12
N PHE A 7 3.51 32.13 32.45
CA PHE A 7 4.13 31.20 31.50
C PHE A 7 3.03 30.54 30.66
N GLY A 8 2.97 30.91 29.38
CA GLY A 8 2.13 30.24 28.38
C GLY A 8 2.72 28.89 28.00
N PHE A 9 1.94 27.82 28.20
CA PHE A 9 2.22 26.49 27.69
C PHE A 9 2.00 26.46 26.17
N LEU A 10 3.07 26.26 25.42
CA LEU A 10 3.01 25.96 23.98
C LEU A 10 2.72 24.46 23.82
N ALA A 11 1.51 24.10 23.43
CA ALA A 11 1.16 22.72 23.08
C ALA A 11 1.69 22.42 21.67
N ALA A 12 2.71 21.56 21.58
CA ALA A 12 3.18 21.01 20.32
C ALA A 12 2.17 19.97 19.82
N ALA A 13 1.53 20.24 18.68
CA ALA A 13 0.69 19.27 18.00
C ALA A 13 1.60 18.18 17.39
N THR A 14 1.63 17.00 17.99
CA THR A 14 2.28 15.83 17.41
C THR A 14 1.40 15.28 16.29
N SER A 15 1.83 15.44 15.05
CA SER A 15 1.17 14.80 13.90
C SER A 15 1.28 13.29 14.03
N SER A 16 0.17 12.61 14.31
CA SER A 16 0.05 11.16 14.23
C SER A 16 0.03 10.76 12.76
N VAL A 17 1.19 10.36 12.24
CA VAL A 17 1.29 9.65 10.97
C VAL A 17 0.53 8.33 11.14
N LEU A 18 -0.55 8.16 10.38
CA LEU A 18 -1.25 6.89 10.21
C LEU A 18 -0.29 5.91 9.55
N ALA A 19 0.38 5.10 10.36
CA ALA A 19 1.31 4.08 9.90
C ALA A 19 0.52 2.94 9.23
N ALA A 20 0.67 2.83 7.91
CA ALA A 20 0.29 1.64 7.17
C ALA A 20 0.98 0.40 7.78
N PRO A 21 0.38 -0.81 7.66
CA PRO A 21 0.97 -2.04 8.17
C PRO A 21 2.10 -2.51 7.26
N ASP A 22 3.19 -1.75 7.21
CA ASP A 22 4.40 -2.16 6.49
C ASP A 22 5.37 -2.75 7.50
N ALA A 23 5.34 -4.08 7.67
CA ALA A 23 6.40 -4.77 8.40
C ALA A 23 7.80 -4.41 7.86
N ALA A 24 7.94 -4.08 6.57
CA ALA A 24 9.19 -3.61 5.99
C ALA A 24 9.60 -2.19 6.41
N SER A 25 8.66 -1.35 6.85
CA SER A 25 8.98 -0.02 7.38
C SER A 25 9.42 -0.07 8.84
N ARG A 26 8.93 -1.07 9.58
CA ARG A 26 9.17 -1.23 11.02
C ARG A 26 10.14 -2.35 11.36
N CYS A 27 10.57 -3.16 10.39
CA CYS A 27 11.50 -4.26 10.59
C CYS A 27 12.69 -4.22 9.64
N THR A 28 13.83 -4.67 10.14
CA THR A 28 15.09 -4.80 9.42
C THR A 28 15.67 -6.20 9.62
N GLN A 29 16.70 -6.55 8.84
CA GLN A 29 17.43 -7.83 8.96
C GLN A 29 16.54 -9.08 8.86
N PHE A 30 15.77 -9.19 7.77
CA PHE A 30 15.00 -10.40 7.49
C PHE A 30 15.93 -11.57 7.22
N GLN A 31 15.83 -12.62 8.02
CA GLN A 31 16.64 -13.83 7.89
C GLN A 31 15.76 -15.07 8.00
N SER A 32 16.24 -16.18 7.47
CA SER A 32 15.57 -17.48 7.56
C SER A 32 16.46 -18.46 8.34
N PRO A 33 16.50 -18.39 9.68
CA PRO A 33 17.38 -19.25 10.49
C PRO A 33 17.04 -20.75 10.37
N ALA A 34 15.82 -21.07 9.94
CA ALA A 34 15.39 -22.43 9.66
C ALA A 34 14.41 -22.44 8.47
N ASN A 35 14.18 -23.62 7.89
CA ASN A 35 13.15 -23.78 6.88
C ASN A 35 11.79 -23.29 7.42
N PHE A 36 11.15 -22.40 6.67
CA PHE A 36 9.83 -21.82 6.98
C PHE A 36 9.78 -20.91 8.23
N VAL A 37 10.91 -20.53 8.83
CA VAL A 37 10.93 -19.57 9.94
C VAL A 37 11.55 -18.29 9.45
N VAL A 38 10.80 -17.18 9.53
CA VAL A 38 11.31 -15.84 9.26
C VAL A 38 11.67 -15.20 10.58
N GLN A 39 12.86 -14.63 10.66
CA GLN A 39 13.33 -13.80 11.76
C GLN A 39 13.54 -12.38 11.25
N ALA A 40 13.16 -11.38 12.02
CA ALA A 40 13.46 -9.98 11.73
C ALA A 40 13.65 -9.21 13.04
N LEU A 41 14.31 -8.05 12.96
CA LEU A 41 14.39 -7.09 14.04
C LEU A 41 13.35 -6.00 13.80
N CYS A 42 12.33 -5.93 14.65
CA CYS A 42 11.21 -5.01 14.47
C CYS A 42 11.13 -3.98 15.60
N GLU A 43 10.77 -2.75 15.28
CA GLU A 43 10.55 -1.68 16.24
C GLU A 43 9.21 -1.82 16.94
N THR A 44 9.19 -1.65 18.26
CA THR A 44 7.95 -1.55 19.03
C THR A 44 7.20 -0.26 18.68
N LYS A 45 5.88 -0.18 18.94
CA LYS A 45 5.08 1.03 18.67
C LYS A 45 5.57 2.27 19.44
N ALA A 46 6.32 2.05 20.52
CA ALA A 46 6.98 3.12 21.27
C ALA A 46 8.23 3.69 20.58
N GLY A 47 8.65 3.13 19.43
CA GLY A 47 9.75 3.64 18.59
C GLY A 47 11.17 3.49 19.17
N ASN A 48 11.31 2.92 20.37
CA ASN A 48 12.56 3.03 21.14
C ASN A 48 13.32 1.71 21.34
N THR A 49 12.77 0.58 20.87
CA THR A 49 13.39 -0.74 21.06
C THR A 49 13.19 -1.63 19.84
N LEU A 50 14.29 -2.19 19.36
CA LEU A 50 14.29 -3.27 18.38
C LEU A 50 14.09 -4.60 19.11
N VAL A 51 13.08 -5.35 18.69
CA VAL A 51 12.75 -6.67 19.20
C VAL A 51 13.00 -7.68 18.11
N THR A 52 13.85 -8.66 18.39
CA THR A 52 14.03 -9.82 17.52
C THR A 52 12.78 -10.68 17.60
N THR A 53 12.08 -10.82 16.49
CA THR A 53 10.85 -11.59 16.39
C THR A 53 10.98 -12.69 15.36
N THR A 54 10.35 -13.83 15.64
CA THR A 54 10.33 -14.99 14.77
C THR A 54 8.90 -15.38 14.44
N LEU A 55 8.65 -15.70 13.18
CA LEU A 55 7.33 -16.13 12.70
C LEU A 55 7.48 -17.37 11.83
N ASN A 56 6.72 -18.40 12.19
CA ASN A 56 6.65 -19.62 11.40
C ASN A 56 5.65 -19.45 10.25
N MET A 57 6.15 -19.54 9.01
CA MET A 57 5.39 -19.36 7.77
C MET A 57 4.36 -20.46 7.53
N ASN A 58 4.44 -21.62 8.21
CA ASN A 58 3.36 -22.62 8.19
C ASN A 58 2.03 -22.06 8.72
N LYS A 59 2.08 -20.99 9.50
CA LYS A 59 0.89 -20.30 10.00
C LYS A 59 0.32 -19.29 8.99
N CYS A 60 1.11 -18.84 8.02
CA CYS A 60 0.73 -17.75 7.12
C CYS A 60 0.56 -18.20 5.66
N LEU A 61 1.21 -19.28 5.25
CA LEU A 61 1.33 -19.70 3.85
C LEU A 61 0.91 -21.16 3.65
N GLU A 62 0.29 -21.42 2.51
CA GLU A 62 0.05 -22.75 1.95
C GLU A 62 0.73 -22.90 0.58
N ASN A 63 0.98 -24.14 0.18
CA ASN A 63 1.24 -24.48 -1.21
C ASN A 63 -0.09 -24.67 -1.95
N LYS A 64 -0.27 -23.99 -3.08
CA LYS A 64 -1.39 -24.23 -3.98
C LYS A 64 -0.87 -24.46 -5.38
N ASP A 65 -0.67 -25.74 -5.71
CA ASP A 65 -0.22 -26.20 -7.03
C ASP A 65 1.15 -25.62 -7.43
N GLY A 66 2.13 -25.72 -6.51
CA GLY A 66 3.49 -25.22 -6.70
C GLY A 66 3.63 -23.71 -6.51
N LYS A 67 2.59 -23.02 -6.02
CA LYS A 67 2.57 -21.57 -5.78
C LYS A 67 2.28 -21.27 -4.32
N LEU A 68 3.12 -20.43 -3.71
CA LEU A 68 2.89 -19.89 -2.37
C LEU A 68 1.63 -19.01 -2.38
N LYS A 69 0.72 -19.30 -1.45
CA LYS A 69 -0.46 -18.47 -1.21
C LYS A 69 -0.64 -18.18 0.26
N LYS A 70 -1.14 -16.98 0.56
CA LYS A 70 -1.53 -16.61 1.92
C LYS A 70 -2.72 -17.46 2.37
N LYS A 71 -2.57 -18.10 3.52
CA LYS A 71 -3.64 -18.82 4.21
C LYS A 71 -3.27 -18.98 5.68
N LYS A 72 -4.23 -18.63 6.54
CA LYS A 72 -4.12 -18.89 7.97
C LYS A 72 -4.00 -20.40 8.20
N ASN A 73 -2.94 -20.81 8.88
CA ASN A 73 -2.59 -22.22 9.12
C ASN A 73 -2.40 -23.05 7.85
N GLY A 74 -1.73 -22.49 6.84
CA GLY A 74 -1.58 -23.12 5.52
C GLY A 74 -0.66 -24.33 5.40
N ASN A 75 0.11 -24.68 6.45
CA ASN A 75 0.97 -25.88 6.50
C ASN A 75 1.98 -26.00 5.33
N LEU A 76 2.68 -24.92 5.02
CA LEU A 76 3.66 -24.87 3.93
C LEU A 76 4.72 -26.00 3.97
N GLY A 77 5.27 -26.28 5.14
CA GLY A 77 6.35 -27.26 5.32
C GLY A 77 5.95 -28.72 5.16
N GLY A 78 4.65 -29.02 4.99
CA GLY A 78 4.20 -30.37 4.63
C GLY A 78 4.48 -30.74 3.16
N GLU A 79 4.65 -29.74 2.29
CA GLU A 79 4.77 -29.95 0.85
C GLU A 79 5.99 -29.26 0.24
N CYS A 80 6.34 -28.06 0.70
CA CYS A 80 7.45 -27.29 0.14
C CYS A 80 8.77 -27.55 0.87
N GLY A 81 9.88 -27.10 0.28
CA GLY A 81 11.23 -27.14 0.85
C GLY A 81 12.13 -26.04 0.29
N ALA A 82 13.38 -25.99 0.80
CA ALA A 82 14.41 -25.04 0.34
C ALA A 82 13.93 -23.58 0.31
N CYS A 83 13.31 -23.12 1.40
CA CYS A 83 12.84 -21.75 1.50
C CYS A 83 13.98 -20.81 1.89
N THR A 84 14.10 -19.70 1.18
CA THR A 84 15.05 -18.62 1.46
C THR A 84 14.31 -17.29 1.53
N VAL A 85 14.86 -16.34 2.29
CA VAL A 85 14.32 -14.98 2.44
C VAL A 85 15.41 -14.01 2.03
N SER A 86 15.05 -12.99 1.26
CA SER A 86 15.93 -11.92 0.83
C SER A 86 15.59 -10.62 1.54
N ASP A 87 16.63 -9.93 2.02
CA ASP A 87 16.59 -8.81 2.94
C ASP A 87 15.85 -7.56 2.40
N SER A 88 15.70 -7.43 1.08
CA SER A 88 14.97 -6.32 0.47
C SER A 88 14.43 -6.73 -0.91
N PRO A 89 13.10 -6.76 -1.15
CA PRO A 89 12.00 -6.23 -0.34
C PRO A 89 11.32 -7.27 0.58
N GLY A 90 12.08 -8.06 1.37
CA GLY A 90 11.48 -9.11 2.21
C GLY A 90 10.79 -10.17 1.35
N ARG A 91 11.45 -10.61 0.28
CA ARG A 91 10.93 -11.63 -0.65
C ARG A 91 11.28 -13.01 -0.10
N MET A 92 10.29 -13.88 0.00
CA MET A 92 10.49 -15.29 0.33
C MET A 92 10.35 -16.14 -0.92
N GLU A 93 11.30 -17.03 -1.15
CA GLU A 93 11.31 -17.97 -2.27
C GLU A 93 11.38 -19.39 -1.73
N CYS A 94 10.50 -20.26 -2.22
CA CYS A 94 10.44 -21.66 -1.82
C CYS A 94 10.34 -22.57 -3.05
N ALA A 95 10.90 -23.76 -2.96
CA ALA A 95 10.65 -24.83 -3.92
C ALA A 95 9.45 -25.65 -3.46
N CYS A 96 8.37 -25.63 -4.24
CA CYS A 96 7.11 -26.30 -3.93
C CYS A 96 6.70 -27.25 -5.06
N PRO A 97 6.28 -28.49 -4.77
CA PRO A 97 5.76 -29.39 -5.77
C PRO A 97 4.39 -28.89 -6.29
N ASN A 98 4.21 -28.97 -7.61
CA ASN A 98 2.90 -28.80 -8.24
C ASN A 98 2.08 -30.11 -8.18
N LYS A 99 0.86 -30.13 -8.72
CA LYS A 99 0.00 -31.32 -8.78
C LYS A 99 0.63 -32.54 -9.49
N ILE A 100 1.67 -32.31 -10.29
CA ILE A 100 2.41 -33.36 -11.04
C ILE A 100 3.63 -33.83 -10.21
N GLY A 101 3.86 -33.27 -9.01
CA GLY A 101 5.01 -33.59 -8.16
C GLY A 101 6.32 -32.90 -8.59
N LYS A 102 6.28 -32.01 -9.58
CA LYS A 102 7.46 -31.25 -10.02
C LYS A 102 7.66 -30.03 -9.12
N ASN A 103 8.84 -29.90 -8.54
CA ASN A 103 9.23 -28.73 -7.77
C ASN A 103 9.31 -27.49 -8.67
N GLN A 104 8.59 -26.45 -8.29
CA GLN A 104 8.65 -25.12 -8.89
C GLN A 104 9.10 -24.12 -7.84
N VAL A 105 9.97 -23.19 -8.22
CA VAL A 105 10.35 -22.07 -7.36
C VAL A 105 9.23 -21.05 -7.42
N SER A 106 8.71 -20.69 -6.27
CA SER A 106 7.65 -19.71 -6.13
C SER A 106 8.08 -18.65 -5.13
N SER A 107 7.89 -17.38 -5.50
CA SER A 107 8.25 -16.22 -4.69
C SER A 107 7.00 -15.47 -4.20
N ILE A 108 7.02 -14.98 -2.96
CA ILE A 108 5.99 -14.09 -2.41
C ILE A 108 6.65 -12.93 -1.65
N LEU A 109 6.03 -11.74 -1.72
CA LEU A 109 6.47 -10.57 -0.96
C LEU A 109 5.87 -10.61 0.43
N LEU A 110 6.71 -10.79 1.46
CA LEU A 110 6.26 -10.89 2.85
C LEU A 110 5.60 -9.59 3.33
N ASN A 111 6.07 -8.45 2.84
CA ASN A 111 5.52 -7.14 3.21
C ASN A 111 4.03 -6.96 2.88
N THR A 112 3.49 -7.77 1.97
CA THR A 112 2.08 -7.65 1.56
C THR A 112 1.08 -8.31 2.51
N PHE A 113 1.57 -9.07 3.50
CA PHE A 113 0.70 -9.82 4.42
C PHE A 113 1.31 -10.05 5.81
N LEU A 114 2.52 -9.58 6.08
CA LEU A 114 3.07 -9.55 7.43
C LEU A 114 2.77 -8.21 8.06
N ASP A 115 2.40 -8.25 9.33
CA ASP A 115 2.19 -7.06 10.15
C ASP A 115 2.95 -7.21 11.47
N VAL A 116 3.18 -6.09 12.16
CA VAL A 116 3.94 -6.00 13.40
C VAL A 116 3.02 -5.48 14.49
N ASP A 117 2.83 -6.27 15.53
CA ASP A 117 2.01 -5.86 16.67
C ASP A 117 2.65 -4.67 17.45
N ASN A 118 1.94 -4.21 18.48
CA ASN A 118 2.40 -3.09 19.31
C ASN A 118 3.70 -3.40 20.08
N GLN A 119 4.02 -4.69 20.25
CA GLN A 119 5.20 -5.19 20.96
C GLN A 119 6.37 -5.51 20.03
N GLY A 120 6.26 -5.19 18.72
CA GLY A 120 7.32 -5.49 17.76
C GLY A 120 7.34 -6.96 17.33
N ARG A 121 6.24 -7.71 17.46
CA ARG A 121 6.17 -9.12 17.05
C ARG A 121 5.50 -9.27 15.70
N LEU A 122 6.11 -10.08 14.83
CA LEU A 122 5.55 -10.42 13.53
C LEU A 122 4.30 -11.28 13.67
N LYS A 123 3.25 -10.93 12.94
CA LYS A 123 2.00 -11.69 12.81
C LYS A 123 1.61 -11.81 11.34
N CYS A 124 0.93 -12.90 10.99
CA CYS A 124 0.29 -12.98 9.68
C CYS A 124 -0.93 -12.05 9.69
N SER A 125 -0.97 -11.04 8.83
CA SER A 125 -2.23 -10.38 8.49
C SER A 125 -3.09 -11.37 7.69
N GLY A 126 -4.29 -11.64 8.20
CA GLY A 126 -5.26 -12.51 7.56
C GLY A 126 -5.82 -11.80 6.34
N GLY A 127 -5.54 -12.32 5.15
CA GLY A 127 -5.77 -11.58 3.93
C GLY A 127 -7.23 -11.20 3.67
N THR A 128 -7.48 -9.89 3.57
CA THR A 128 -8.19 -9.20 2.49
C THR A 128 -7.90 -7.70 2.61
N GLY A 129 -6.98 -7.16 1.83
CA GLY A 129 -6.98 -5.71 1.52
C GLY A 129 -6.21 -4.75 2.43
N ASP A 130 -5.46 -5.17 3.44
CA ASP A 130 -4.79 -4.25 4.40
C ASP A 130 -3.57 -3.47 3.84
N ILE A 131 -3.49 -3.24 2.53
CA ILE A 131 -2.52 -2.24 1.99
C ILE A 131 -3.16 -0.83 2.01
N LEU A 132 -4.47 -0.76 2.22
CA LEU A 132 -5.22 0.44 2.60
C LEU A 132 -6.12 0.04 3.80
N PRO A 133 -6.42 0.94 4.76
CA PRO A 133 -7.55 0.68 5.65
C PRO A 133 -8.74 0.32 4.76
N GLY A 134 -9.27 -0.88 4.93
CA GLY A 134 -10.43 -1.31 4.14
C GLY A 134 -11.59 -0.35 4.41
N TYR A 135 -12.58 -0.34 3.51
CA TYR A 135 -13.85 0.39 3.69
C TYR A 135 -14.48 0.19 5.09
N TRP A 136 -14.17 -0.94 5.75
CA TRP A 136 -14.62 -1.32 7.10
C TRP A 136 -13.92 -0.57 8.26
N ASP A 137 -12.76 0.06 8.02
CA ASP A 137 -12.03 0.89 8.99
C ASP A 137 -12.33 2.40 8.80
N PHE A 138 -13.37 2.73 8.03
CA PHE A 138 -13.76 4.12 7.84
C PHE A 138 -14.27 4.71 9.17
N PRO A 139 -13.79 5.90 9.59
CA PRO A 139 -14.21 6.54 10.84
C PRO A 139 -15.74 6.63 10.95
N SER A 140 -16.26 6.48 12.17
CA SER A 140 -17.68 6.71 12.44
C SER A 140 -18.04 8.18 12.19
N GLY A 141 -19.31 8.49 11.87
CA GLY A 141 -19.70 9.77 11.23
C GLY A 141 -19.08 11.06 11.76
N ASP A 142 -18.87 11.18 13.08
CA ASP A 142 -18.30 12.37 13.71
C ASP A 142 -16.77 12.49 13.58
N ASP A 143 -16.09 11.39 13.24
CA ASP A 143 -14.63 11.31 13.04
C ASP A 143 -14.23 11.56 11.56
N ILE A 144 -15.21 11.77 10.66
CA ILE A 144 -14.94 12.08 9.25
C ILE A 144 -14.58 13.57 9.14
N PRO A 145 -13.41 13.92 8.57
CA PRO A 145 -13.07 15.32 8.33
C PRO A 145 -14.17 16.04 7.56
N ALA A 146 -14.62 17.19 8.07
CA ALA A 146 -15.69 17.98 7.45
C ALA A 146 -15.39 18.32 5.97
N ASP A 147 -14.11 18.42 5.62
CA ASP A 147 -13.65 18.71 4.25
C ASP A 147 -13.97 17.58 3.26
N LEU A 148 -13.99 16.32 3.70
CA LEU A 148 -14.38 15.19 2.87
C LEU A 148 -15.90 15.11 2.68
N LEU A 149 -16.66 15.76 3.56
CA LEU A 149 -18.11 15.87 3.47
C LEU A 149 -18.56 17.06 2.62
N LEU A 150 -17.65 17.97 2.27
CA LEU A 150 -17.96 19.07 1.37
C LEU A 150 -18.31 18.52 -0.02
N PRO A 151 -19.26 19.15 -0.73
CA PRO A 151 -19.41 18.96 -2.16
C PRO A 151 -18.07 19.10 -2.88
N PHE A 152 -17.80 18.24 -3.86
CA PHE A 152 -16.48 18.17 -4.49
C PHE A 152 -16.03 19.48 -5.13
N ASN A 153 -16.97 20.25 -5.69
CA ASN A 153 -16.72 21.60 -6.21
C ASN A 153 -16.25 22.58 -5.13
N ASP A 154 -16.81 22.49 -3.91
CA ASP A 154 -16.45 23.34 -2.77
C ASP A 154 -15.09 22.93 -2.21
N PHE A 155 -14.78 21.63 -2.19
CA PHE A 155 -13.45 21.13 -1.83
C PHE A 155 -12.38 21.61 -2.80
N ILE A 156 -12.63 21.50 -4.12
CA ILE A 156 -11.72 22.00 -5.15
C ILE A 156 -11.49 23.50 -5.00
N ALA A 157 -12.55 24.28 -4.75
CA ALA A 157 -12.45 25.71 -4.56
C ALA A 157 -11.68 26.07 -3.28
N LYS A 158 -11.93 25.35 -2.18
CA LYS A 158 -11.28 25.57 -0.88
C LYS A 158 -9.76 25.37 -0.94
N TYR A 159 -9.28 24.42 -1.73
CA TYR A 159 -7.85 24.08 -1.86
C TYR A 159 -7.20 24.58 -3.15
N ASP A 160 -7.88 25.42 -3.94
CA ASP A 160 -7.39 25.94 -5.22
C ASP A 160 -6.95 24.83 -6.21
N LEU A 161 -7.70 23.73 -6.25
CA LEU A 161 -7.42 22.55 -7.09
C LEU A 161 -8.12 22.61 -8.46
N GLN A 162 -8.52 23.82 -8.89
CA GLN A 162 -9.29 24.03 -10.13
C GLN A 162 -8.54 23.49 -11.36
N ALA A 163 -7.21 23.58 -11.36
CA ALA A 163 -6.36 23.12 -12.46
C ALA A 163 -6.34 21.59 -12.63
N ILE A 164 -6.56 20.82 -11.56
CA ILE A 164 -6.54 19.34 -11.61
C ILE A 164 -7.94 18.74 -11.85
N ALA A 165 -9.01 19.52 -11.64
CA ALA A 165 -10.40 19.10 -11.87
C ALA A 165 -10.65 18.41 -13.23
N PRO A 166 -10.19 18.92 -14.39
CA PRO A 166 -10.39 18.24 -15.67
C PRO A 166 -9.64 16.90 -15.77
N ILE A 167 -8.50 16.75 -15.09
CA ILE A 167 -7.75 15.49 -15.03
C ILE A 167 -8.54 14.48 -14.19
N LEU A 168 -9.07 14.91 -13.05
CA LEU A 168 -9.86 14.06 -12.16
C LEU A 168 -11.13 13.56 -12.85
N THR A 169 -11.86 14.42 -13.57
CA THR A 169 -13.01 14.01 -14.39
C THR A 169 -12.62 13.03 -15.50
N GLY A 170 -11.46 13.23 -16.14
CA GLY A 170 -10.97 12.31 -17.17
C GLY A 170 -10.61 10.91 -16.64
N VAL A 171 -10.19 10.81 -15.38
CA VAL A 171 -9.75 9.56 -14.75
C VAL A 171 -10.90 8.84 -14.02
N SER A 172 -11.78 9.57 -13.35
CA SER A 172 -12.94 9.00 -12.63
C SER A 172 -14.14 8.74 -13.52
N GLY A 173 -14.24 9.41 -14.67
CA GLY A 173 -15.45 9.39 -15.51
C GLY A 173 -16.63 10.16 -14.91
N GLN A 174 -16.43 10.87 -13.80
CA GLN A 174 -17.46 11.63 -13.10
C GLN A 174 -17.29 13.14 -13.32
N SER A 175 -18.41 13.83 -13.55
CA SER A 175 -18.43 15.28 -13.71
C SER A 175 -18.20 15.97 -12.37
N ILE A 176 -17.27 16.94 -12.35
CA ILE A 176 -16.99 17.85 -11.22
C ILE A 176 -18.19 18.73 -10.81
N THR A 177 -19.29 18.72 -11.56
CA THR A 177 -20.51 19.50 -11.30
C THR A 177 -21.57 18.75 -10.51
N MET A 178 -21.34 17.49 -10.14
CA MET A 178 -22.30 16.74 -9.31
C MET A 178 -22.24 17.23 -7.85
N PRO A 179 -23.38 17.32 -7.15
CA PRO A 179 -23.44 17.73 -5.74
C PRO A 179 -22.90 16.67 -4.77
N ASP A 180 -22.18 15.67 -5.27
CA ASP A 180 -21.71 14.55 -4.48
C ASP A 180 -20.58 14.99 -3.53
N PRO A 181 -20.54 14.43 -2.31
CA PRO A 181 -19.48 14.72 -1.36
C PRO A 181 -18.12 14.27 -1.92
N THR A 182 -17.08 15.01 -1.59
CA THR A 182 -15.68 14.74 -1.99
C THR A 182 -15.28 13.29 -1.71
N LEU A 183 -15.76 12.74 -0.59
CA LEU A 183 -15.54 11.34 -0.22
C LEU A 183 -15.99 10.36 -1.32
N PHE A 184 -17.18 10.56 -1.90
CA PHE A 184 -17.72 9.72 -2.96
C PHE A 184 -16.87 9.81 -4.25
N VAL A 185 -16.36 11.00 -4.56
CA VAL A 185 -15.52 11.21 -5.72
C VAL A 185 -14.16 10.51 -5.55
N ILE A 186 -13.53 10.64 -4.37
CA ILE A 186 -12.25 9.99 -4.03
C ILE A 186 -12.40 8.45 -4.04
N GLU A 187 -13.51 7.91 -3.56
CA GLU A 187 -13.79 6.47 -3.54
C GLU A 187 -13.75 5.85 -4.94
N ASN A 188 -14.28 6.56 -5.94
CA ASN A 188 -14.33 6.08 -7.32
C ASN A 188 -12.95 6.02 -8.02
N PHE A 189 -11.88 6.57 -7.41
CA PHE A 189 -10.51 6.38 -7.91
C PHE A 189 -9.90 5.02 -7.49
N GLY A 190 -10.51 4.31 -6.53
CA GLY A 190 -9.85 3.26 -5.73
C GLY A 190 -9.64 1.87 -6.36
N THR A 191 -10.15 1.58 -7.55
CA THR A 191 -9.96 0.25 -8.20
C THR A 191 -9.82 0.32 -9.72
N PRO A 192 -10.73 0.97 -10.47
CA PRO A 192 -10.64 0.98 -11.94
C PRO A 192 -9.43 1.76 -12.48
N VAL A 193 -8.88 2.71 -11.74
CA VAL A 193 -7.67 3.47 -12.12
C VAL A 193 -6.41 2.61 -12.00
N VAL A 194 -6.34 1.76 -10.97
CA VAL A 194 -5.22 0.84 -10.71
C VAL A 194 -5.29 -0.39 -11.63
N GLU A 195 -6.49 -0.89 -11.90
CA GLU A 195 -6.71 -2.00 -12.83
C GLU A 195 -6.57 -1.56 -14.30
N GLY A 196 -6.95 -0.31 -14.61
CA GLY A 196 -6.77 0.30 -15.92
C GLY A 196 -5.31 0.66 -16.26
N SER A 197 -4.48 0.91 -15.24
CA SER A 197 -3.03 1.18 -15.38
C SER A 197 -2.18 -0.10 -15.47
N SER A 198 -2.66 -1.23 -14.94
CA SER A 198 -2.01 -2.54 -15.07
C SER A 198 -2.44 -3.33 -16.32
N SER A 199 -3.57 -2.99 -16.94
CA SER A 199 -4.09 -3.69 -18.13
C SER A 199 -3.90 -2.95 -19.46
N ARG A 200 -3.39 -1.72 -19.48
CA ARG A 200 -2.87 -1.14 -20.73
C ARG A 200 -1.48 -1.69 -21.01
N ARG A 201 -1.45 -2.84 -21.68
CA ARG A 201 -0.51 -2.96 -22.80
C ARG A 201 -0.80 -1.77 -23.71
N TYR A 202 -0.03 -0.72 -23.55
CA TYR A 202 0.25 0.20 -24.64
C TYR A 202 0.89 -0.69 -25.71
N SER A 203 0.05 -1.24 -26.57
CA SER A 203 0.47 -1.76 -27.87
C SER A 203 1.03 -0.55 -28.59
N THR A 204 2.33 -0.34 -28.46
CA THR A 204 3.14 0.50 -29.33
C THR A 204 3.13 -0.13 -30.73
N ARG A 205 1.98 0.00 -31.41
CA ARG A 205 1.90 0.12 -32.85
C ARG A 205 1.44 1.54 -33.18
N CYS A 206 2.19 2.53 -32.72
CA CYS A 206 2.34 3.76 -33.49
C CYS A 206 3.28 3.42 -34.66
N ARG A 207 2.72 3.02 -35.81
CA ARG A 207 3.48 2.77 -37.05
C ARG A 207 3.34 3.91 -38.07
N SER A 208 2.93 5.11 -37.65
CA SER A 208 3.02 6.31 -38.48
C SER A 208 2.92 7.57 -37.62
N THR A 209 3.95 8.41 -37.71
CA THR A 209 4.28 9.52 -36.80
C THR A 209 3.39 10.78 -36.99
N ILE A 210 2.25 10.70 -37.67
CA ILE A 210 1.52 11.92 -38.09
C ILE A 210 0.07 11.98 -37.56
N ALA A 211 -0.53 10.88 -37.10
CA ALA A 211 -1.97 10.86 -36.79
C ALA A 211 -2.35 10.96 -35.29
N CYS A 212 -1.39 10.97 -34.35
CA CYS A 212 -1.71 10.91 -32.92
C CYS A 212 -1.86 12.29 -32.23
N CYS A 213 -1.53 13.39 -32.92
CA CYS A 213 -1.51 14.74 -32.32
C CYS A 213 -2.85 15.49 -32.35
N THR A 214 -3.94 14.94 -32.90
CA THR A 214 -5.21 15.68 -33.03
C THR A 214 -6.15 15.54 -31.84
N GLN A 215 -5.88 14.66 -30.86
CA GLN A 215 -6.84 14.36 -29.79
C GLN A 215 -6.48 14.94 -28.41
N LEU A 216 -5.23 15.40 -28.17
CA LEU A 216 -4.77 15.89 -26.87
C LEU A 216 -3.68 16.98 -27.03
N PRO A 217 -4.03 18.27 -27.18
CA PRO A 217 -3.04 19.34 -27.38
C PRO A 217 -2.18 19.66 -26.13
N ALA A 218 -2.51 19.10 -24.96
CA ALA A 218 -1.85 19.47 -23.69
C ALA A 218 -0.56 18.68 -23.36
N ILE A 219 -0.21 17.63 -24.12
CA ILE A 219 0.86 16.69 -23.72
C ILE A 219 2.13 16.79 -24.59
N CYS A 220 2.09 17.55 -25.69
CA CYS A 220 3.27 17.75 -26.55
C CYS A 220 3.98 19.08 -26.25
N LEU A 221 4.57 19.21 -25.06
CA LEU A 221 5.67 20.17 -24.86
C LEU A 221 6.97 19.45 -25.20
N ALA A 222 7.58 19.89 -26.31
CA ALA A 222 8.87 19.41 -26.81
C ALA A 222 10.02 19.72 -25.82
N PRO A 223 11.10 18.92 -25.83
CA PRO A 223 12.29 19.22 -25.05
C PRO A 223 13.03 20.42 -25.66
N THR A 224 13.17 21.52 -24.92
CA THR A 224 14.16 22.55 -25.24
C THR A 224 15.53 22.01 -24.85
N THR A 225 16.35 21.72 -25.85
CA THR A 225 17.79 21.51 -25.73
C THR A 225 18.42 22.78 -25.17
N TYR A 226 19.10 22.66 -24.03
CA TYR A 226 20.06 23.66 -23.56
C TYR A 226 21.41 23.37 -24.24
N GLU A 227 21.85 24.26 -25.12
CA GLU A 227 23.27 24.60 -25.34
C GLU A 227 23.48 26.05 -24.90
#